data_AF-A0A7C6M0A4-F1
#
_entry.id   AF-A0A7C6M0A4-F1
#
_cell.length_a   1.000
_cell.length_b   1.000
_cell.length_c   1.000
_cell.angle_alpha   90.00
_cell.angle_beta   90.00
_cell.angle_gamma   90.00
#
_symmetry.space_group_name_H-M   'P 1'
#
loop_
_entity.id
_entity.type
_entity.pdbx_description
1 polymer ?
#
loop_
_entity_poly.entity_id
_entity_poly.type
_entity_poly.pdbx_seq_one_letter_code
_entity_poly.pdbx_strand_id
1 'polypeptide(L)' 'MESILINPQTKSQSNVLTALLREMKIPFTAYPNDIEIEVSEAEMQAIDEGLEDLRTGNVTPNNEAQKIFYDAIYNVE' A
#
# COMPACT_ATOMS: atom_id res chain seq x y z
N MET A 1 -15.59 -5.90 -14.79
CA MET A 1 -15.96 -7.02 -13.91
C MET A 1 -15.86 -6.50 -12.49
N GLU A 2 -16.91 -6.63 -11.70
CA GLU A 2 -16.87 -6.24 -10.29
C GLU A 2 -16.10 -7.32 -9.51
N SER A 3 -15.20 -6.89 -8.65
CA SER A 3 -14.38 -7.76 -7.80
C SER A 3 -14.50 -7.33 -6.36
N ILE A 4 -14.65 -8.29 -5.45
CA ILE A 4 -14.72 -8.03 -4.00
C ILE A 4 -13.33 -8.29 -3.41
N LEU A 5 -12.80 -7.31 -2.68
CA LEU A 5 -11.59 -7.48 -1.88
C LEU A 5 -11.97 -7.96 -0.48
N ILE A 6 -11.38 -9.07 -0.04
CA ILE A 6 -11.62 -9.64 1.29
C ILE A 6 -10.27 -9.75 2.01
N ASN A 7 -10.15 -9.13 3.18
CA ASN A 7 -8.93 -9.14 3.99
C ASN A 7 -9.13 -9.92 5.31
N PRO A 8 -8.90 -11.25 5.32
CA PRO A 8 -9.02 -12.05 6.54
C PRO A 8 -7.97 -11.64 7.59
N GLN A 9 -8.40 -11.40 8.83
CA GLN A 9 -7.56 -10.93 9.93
C GLN A 9 -6.80 -12.07 10.64
N THR A 10 -7.14 -13.33 10.32
CA THR A 10 -6.47 -14.50 10.91
C THR A 10 -6.27 -15.60 9.87
N LYS A 11 -5.28 -16.48 10.11
CA LYS A 11 -5.04 -17.67 9.29
C LYS A 11 -6.27 -18.58 9.23
N SER A 12 -7.03 -18.67 10.32
CA SER A 12 -8.29 -19.44 10.37
C SER A 12 -9.34 -18.87 9.42
N GLN A 13 -9.55 -17.55 9.43
CA GLN A 13 -10.49 -16.90 8.51
C GLN A 13 -10.08 -17.09 7.04
N SER A 14 -8.78 -16.96 6.73
CA SER A 14 -8.25 -17.20 5.39
C SER A 14 -8.51 -18.62 4.90
N ASN A 15 -8.28 -19.62 5.77
CA ASN A 15 -8.53 -21.03 5.44
C ASN A 15 -10.01 -21.30 5.15
N VAL A 16 -10.92 -20.77 5.97
CA VAL A 16 -12.37 -20.96 5.80
C VAL A 16 -12.85 -20.33 4.49
N LEU A 17 -12.45 -19.10 4.21
CA LEU A 17 -12.82 -18.40 2.96
C LEU A 17 -12.28 -19.13 1.73
N THR A 18 -11.02 -19.56 1.77
CA THR A 18 -10.39 -20.30 0.67
C THR A 18 -11.13 -21.60 0.38
N ALA A 19 -11.50 -22.36 1.42
CA ALA A 19 -12.24 -23.61 1.26
C ALA A 19 -13.63 -23.37 0.65
N LEU A 20 -14.36 -22.38 1.15
CA LEU A 20 -15.69 -22.03 0.66
C LEU A 20 -15.67 -21.59 -0.81
N LEU A 21 -14.74 -20.70 -1.18
CA LEU A 21 -14.64 -20.19 -2.55
C LEU A 21 -14.28 -21.30 -3.55
N ARG A 22 -13.42 -22.25 -3.15
CA ARG A 22 -13.09 -23.43 -3.96
C ARG A 22 -14.29 -24.36 -4.15
N GLU A 23 -15.03 -24.63 -3.07
CA GLU A 23 -16.23 -25.49 -3.12
C GLU A 23 -17.29 -24.91 -4.06
N MET A 24 -17.50 -23.59 -3.97
CA MET A 24 -18.43 -22.88 -4.86
C MET A 24 -17.88 -22.64 -6.28
N LYS A 25 -16.63 -23.06 -6.56
CA LYS A 25 -15.93 -22.83 -7.84
C LYS A 25 -15.90 -21.36 -8.24
N ILE A 26 -15.85 -20.46 -7.26
CA ILE A 26 -15.69 -19.03 -7.49
C ILE A 26 -14.20 -18.76 -7.75
N PRO A 27 -13.82 -18.16 -8.89
CA PRO A 27 -12.44 -17.78 -9.14
C PRO A 27 -11.98 -16.73 -8.14
N PHE A 28 -10.81 -16.94 -7.52
CA PHE A 28 -10.19 -15.95 -6.63
C PHE A 28 -8.68 -15.96 -6.77
N THR A 29 -8.06 -14.83 -6.44
CA THR A 29 -6.61 -14.68 -6.32
C THR A 29 -6.29 -14.42 -4.86
N ALA A 30 -5.43 -15.25 -4.27
CA ALA A 30 -4.92 -15.04 -2.93
C ALA A 30 -3.57 -14.34 -3.03
N TYR A 31 -3.43 -13.21 -2.35
CA TYR A 31 -2.14 -12.55 -2.15
C TYR A 31 -1.61 -12.97 -0.78
N PRO A 32 -0.34 -13.37 -0.66
CA PRO A 32 0.26 -13.58 0.65
C PRO A 32 0.19 -12.26 1.45
N ASN A 33 -0.21 -12.34 2.72
CA ASN A 33 -0.25 -11.20 3.63
C ASN A 33 1.14 -10.64 3.94
N ASP A 34 2.19 -11.37 3.58
CA ASP A 34 3.57 -11.07 3.97
C ASP A 34 4.29 -10.27 2.87
N ILE A 35 3.65 -9.23 2.36
CA ILE A 35 4.43 -8.10 1.83
C ILE A 35 4.71 -7.21 3.04
N GLU A 36 5.57 -7.71 3.93
CA GLU A 36 6.27 -6.83 4.86
C GLU A 36 7.17 -5.96 3.99
N ILE A 37 6.71 -4.75 3.70
CA ILE A 37 7.60 -3.71 3.21
C ILE A 37 8.46 -3.36 4.41
N GLU A 38 9.71 -3.80 4.43
CA GLU A 38 10.70 -3.25 5.36
C GLU A 38 10.88 -1.78 5.01
N VAL A 39 10.19 -0.93 5.77
CA VAL A 39 10.35 0.51 5.71
C VAL A 39 11.38 0.88 6.75
N SER A 40 12.47 1.54 6.35
CA SER A 40 13.46 2.05 7.30
C SER A 40 12.84 3.09 8.24
N GLU A 41 13.41 3.30 9.43
CA GLU A 41 12.92 4.34 10.34
C GLU A 41 12.86 5.72 9.68
N ALA A 42 13.81 6.02 8.79
CA ALA A 42 13.85 7.27 8.03
C ALA A 42 12.68 7.41 7.05
N GLU A 43 12.32 6.34 6.35
CA GLU A 43 11.18 6.32 5.43
C GLU A 43 9.85 6.38 6.19
N MET A 44 9.76 5.74 7.37
CA MET A 44 8.58 5.80 8.22
C MET A 44 8.36 7.22 8.76
N GLN A 45 9.44 7.89 9.17
CA GLN A 45 9.39 9.29 9.58
C GLN A 45 8.97 10.22 8.43
N ALA A 46 9.49 10.02 7.21
CA ALA A 46 9.11 10.81 6.04
C ALA A 46 7.61 10.65 5.68
N ILE A 47 7.05 9.45 5.88
CA ILE A 47 5.61 9.20 5.70
C ILE A 47 4.80 9.96 6.75
N ASP A 48 5.18 9.90 8.02
CA ASP A 48 4.48 10.59 9.10
C ASP A 48 4.51 12.11 8.93
N GLU A 49 5.65 12.67 8.53
CA GLU A 49 5.80 14.10 8.23
C GLU A 49 4.91 14.52 7.06
N GLY A 50 4.88 13.73 5.97
CA GLY A 50 4.01 14.00 4.83
C GLY A 50 2.51 13.93 5.15
N LEU A 51 2.10 13.04 6.05
CA LEU A 51 0.71 12.96 6.52
C LEU A 51 0.31 14.18 7.37
N GLU A 52 1.23 14.67 8.20
CA GLU A 52 1.01 15.87 9.01
C GLU A 52 0.98 17.15 8.16
N ASP A 53 1.81 17.24 7.12
CA ASP A 53 1.78 18.34 6.14
C ASP A 53 0.44 18.39 5.37
N LEU A 54 -0.09 17.23 4.98
CA LEU A 54 -1.43 17.12 4.40
C LEU A 54 -2.53 17.58 5.37
N ARG A 55 -2.40 17.24 6.66
CA ARG A 55 -3.36 17.63 7.70
C ARG A 55 -3.34 19.13 7.99
N THR A 56 -2.15 19.74 7.94
CA THR A 56 -1.93 21.17 8.22
C THR A 56 -2.12 22.06 6.99
N GLY A 57 -2.26 21.48 5.79
CA GLY A 57 -2.44 22.22 4.54
C GLY A 57 -1.14 22.72 3.93
N ASN A 58 0.02 22.27 4.43
CA ASN A 58 1.33 22.49 3.84
C ASN A 58 1.55 21.52 2.66
N VAL A 59 0.70 21.65 1.64
CA VAL A 59 0.78 20.78 0.46
C VAL A 59 1.66 21.45 -0.59
N THR A 60 2.76 20.79 -0.95
CA THR A 60 3.60 21.25 -2.07
C THR A 60 2.78 21.15 -3.37
N PRO A 61 2.63 22.24 -4.15
CA PRO A 61 1.88 22.19 -5.39
C PRO A 61 2.52 21.21 -6.40
N ASN A 62 1.70 20.55 -7.20
CA ASN A 62 2.10 19.43 -8.07
C ASN A 62 3.31 19.73 -8.98
N ASN A 63 3.45 20.98 -9.41
CA ASN A 63 4.57 21.43 -10.25
C ASN A 63 5.91 21.44 -9.50
N GLU A 64 5.91 21.77 -8.20
CA GLU A 64 7.10 21.73 -7.35
C GLU A 64 7.43 20.31 -6.93
N ALA A 65 6.42 19.48 -6.61
CA ALA A 65 6.62 18.06 -6.32
C ALA A 65 7.24 17.29 -7.50
N GLN A 66 6.75 17.53 -8.73
CA GLN A 66 7.31 16.91 -9.94
C GLN A 66 8.78 17.28 -10.15
N LYS A 67 9.17 18.50 -9.82
CA LYS A 67 10.55 18.95 -9.92
C LYS A 67 11.45 18.24 -8.90
N ILE A 68 10.98 18.08 -7.66
CA ILE A 68 11.70 17.33 -6.61
C ILE A 68 11.90 15.87 -7.01
N PHE A 69 10.87 15.20 -7.54
CA PHE A 69 10.99 13.83 -8.02
C PHE A 69 11.94 13.70 -9.22
N TYR A 70 11.87 14.64 -10.16
CA TYR A 70 12.79 14.66 -11.30
C TYR A 70 14.24 14.85 -10.85
N ASP A 71 14.50 15.82 -9.97
CA ASP A 71 15.85 16.08 -9.45
C ASP A 71 16.38 14.88 -8.63
N ALA A 72 15.54 14.23 -7.82
CA ALA A 72 15.93 13.04 -7.05
C ALA A 72 16.22 11.80 -7.90
N ILE A 73 15.61 11.67 -9.09
CA ILE A 73 15.85 10.55 -10.00
C ILE A 73 17.04 10.81 -10.93
N TYR A 74 17.25 12.06 -11.34
CA TYR A 74 18.20 12.40 -12.40
C TYR A 74 19.48 13.11 -11.93
N ASN A 75 19.56 13.60 -10.69
CA ASN A 75 20.76 14.27 -10.13
C ASN A 75 21.45 13.47 -9.00
N VAL A 76 21.29 12.14 -8.96
CA VAL A 76 22.11 11.29 -8.09
C VAL A 76 23.47 11.09 -8.78
N GLU A 77 24.45 11.93 -8.42
CA GLU A 77 25.88 11.67 -8.63
C GLU A 77 26.44 10.75 -7.53
#